data_AF-A0A5D4GQK8-F1
#
_entry.id   AF-A0A5D4GQK8-F1
#
_cell.length_a   1.000
_cell.length_b   1.000
_cell.length_c   1.000
_cell.angle_alpha   90.00
_cell.angle_beta   90.00
_cell.angle_gamma   90.00
#
_symmetry.space_group_name_H-M   'P 1'
#
loop_
_entity.id
_entity.type
_entity.pdbx_description
1 polymer ?
#
loop_
_entity_poly.entity_id
_entity_poly.type
_entity_poly.pdbx_seq_one_letter_code
_entity_poly.pdbx_strand_id
1 'polypeptide(L)'
;MILEAASAAASRLLTAEFRAVFFKTLGLTVLALIGLWFGITSLFEAFALPPLQEMLPDLPAWAGWIGLLAAVFAGLALALGLGLLIAPVTAIIAGFFLDDVAEIVEREDYPLDPPGRALSMTTAAFVSVKFLCLVIVGNLFALLLLLIPGVNIAAFFIVNGYLLGREFFEFAAMRFRTEAEAKALRRRHAGTVFIAGLLIAAVLSVPIVNLLTPLFAAAMMVHLHKMVSAREDGVPLAMAGYQR
;
A
#
# COMPACT_ATOMS: atom_id res chain seq x y z
N MET A 1 -12.24 1.47 -20.41
CA MET A 1 -11.13 2.00 -19.57
C MET A 1 -11.07 1.36 -18.18
N ILE A 2 -11.83 1.78 -17.15
CA ILE A 2 -11.63 1.27 -15.78
C ILE A 2 -11.89 -0.24 -15.67
N LEU A 3 -13.02 -0.72 -16.20
CA LEU A 3 -13.37 -2.15 -16.17
C LEU A 3 -12.43 -3.00 -17.04
N GLU A 4 -11.98 -2.47 -18.18
CA GLU A 4 -10.96 -3.12 -19.02
C GLU A 4 -9.62 -3.24 -18.28
N ALA A 5 -9.16 -2.16 -17.64
CA ALA A 5 -7.94 -2.16 -16.84
C ALA A 5 -8.05 -3.15 -15.66
N ALA A 6 -9.21 -3.20 -14.99
CA ALA A 6 -9.48 -4.16 -13.93
C ALA A 6 -9.48 -5.61 -14.46
N SER A 7 -10.12 -5.87 -15.60
CA SER A 7 -10.15 -7.21 -16.22
C SER A 7 -8.77 -7.67 -16.67
N ALA A 8 -7.97 -6.77 -17.26
CA ALA A 8 -6.60 -7.06 -17.69
C ALA A 8 -5.70 -7.35 -16.48
N ALA A 9 -5.80 -6.54 -15.41
CA ALA A 9 -5.09 -6.80 -14.17
C ALA A 9 -5.48 -8.14 -13.54
N ALA A 10 -6.78 -8.45 -13.52
CA ALA A 10 -7.29 -9.69 -12.93
C ALA A 10 -6.84 -10.96 -13.69
N SER A 11 -6.78 -10.92 -15.03
CA SER A 11 -6.31 -12.06 -15.82
C SER A 11 -4.81 -12.35 -15.59
N ARG A 12 -4.03 -11.31 -15.24
CA ARG A 12 -2.59 -11.43 -14.95
C ARG A 12 -2.28 -11.96 -13.54
N LEU A 13 -3.17 -11.79 -12.56
CA LEU A 13 -2.92 -12.21 -11.17
C LEU A 13 -2.54 -13.69 -11.01
N LEU A 14 -2.97 -14.56 -11.92
CA LEU A 14 -2.75 -16.01 -11.84
C LEU A 14 -1.58 -16.51 -12.70
N THR A 15 -0.88 -15.62 -13.43
CA THR A 15 0.24 -16.03 -14.29
C THR A 15 1.49 -16.39 -13.47
N ALA A 16 2.42 -17.13 -14.08
CA ALA A 16 3.62 -17.62 -13.39
C ALA A 16 4.51 -16.46 -12.91
N GLU A 17 4.59 -15.39 -13.70
CA GLU A 17 5.40 -14.20 -13.43
C GLU A 17 4.85 -13.44 -12.22
N PHE A 18 3.54 -13.18 -12.19
CA PHE A 18 2.88 -12.51 -11.06
C PHE A 18 2.94 -13.34 -9.78
N ARG A 19 2.84 -14.67 -9.89
CA ARG A 19 3.03 -15.58 -8.76
C ARG A 19 4.45 -15.56 -8.21
N ALA A 20 5.46 -15.54 -9.07
CA ALA A 20 6.86 -15.48 -8.64
C ALA A 20 7.14 -14.19 -7.88
N VAL A 21 6.62 -13.08 -8.40
CA VAL A 21 6.59 -11.77 -7.75
C VAL A 21 5.84 -11.93 -6.41
N PHE A 22 4.58 -12.35 -6.36
CA PHE A 22 3.84 -12.55 -5.11
C PHE A 22 4.62 -13.32 -4.01
N PHE A 23 5.27 -14.44 -4.34
CA PHE A 23 6.04 -15.20 -3.35
C PHE A 23 7.31 -14.47 -2.89
N LYS A 24 7.97 -13.73 -3.78
CA LYS A 24 9.11 -12.86 -3.42
C LYS A 24 8.67 -11.75 -2.47
N THR A 25 7.49 -11.14 -2.66
CA THR A 25 6.95 -10.11 -1.73
C THR A 25 6.69 -10.74 -0.39
N LEU A 26 5.98 -11.86 -0.41
CA LEU A 26 5.51 -12.51 0.79
C LEU A 26 6.72 -12.94 1.63
N GLY A 27 7.73 -13.54 1.00
CA GLY A 27 8.99 -13.89 1.63
C GLY A 27 9.72 -12.67 2.22
N LEU A 28 9.86 -11.59 1.43
CA LEU A 28 10.52 -10.36 1.91
C LEU A 28 9.75 -9.70 3.07
N THR A 29 8.43 -9.71 3.01
CA THR A 29 7.54 -9.18 4.06
C THR A 29 7.70 -9.99 5.33
N VAL A 30 7.66 -11.32 5.24
CA VAL A 30 7.85 -12.21 6.39
C VAL A 30 9.24 -12.01 7.00
N LEU A 31 10.29 -11.95 6.18
CA LEU A 31 11.65 -11.68 6.65
C LEU A 31 11.77 -10.30 7.33
N ALA A 32 11.18 -9.26 6.75
CA ALA A 32 11.16 -7.92 7.33
C ALA A 32 10.41 -7.90 8.68
N LEU A 33 9.26 -8.60 8.78
CA LEU A 33 8.50 -8.71 10.03
C LEU A 33 9.28 -9.47 11.10
N ILE A 34 9.97 -10.55 10.74
CA ILE A 34 10.86 -11.29 11.66
C ILE A 34 11.99 -10.38 12.14
N GLY A 35 12.68 -9.70 11.22
CA GLY A 35 13.76 -8.77 11.55
C GLY A 35 13.28 -7.63 12.45
N LEU A 36 12.09 -7.08 12.17
CA LEU A 36 11.47 -6.04 12.97
C LEU A 36 11.09 -6.54 14.36
N TRP A 37 10.52 -7.75 14.46
CA TRP A 37 10.18 -8.38 15.73
C TRP A 37 11.42 -8.50 16.63
N PHE A 38 12.50 -9.09 16.10
CA PHE A 38 13.75 -9.21 16.85
C PHE A 38 14.36 -7.83 17.17
N GLY A 39 14.39 -6.91 16.21
CA GLY A 39 14.93 -5.56 16.41
C GLY A 39 14.20 -4.81 17.52
N ILE A 40 12.86 -4.77 17.50
CA ILE A 40 12.05 -4.10 18.52
C ILE A 40 12.22 -4.79 19.87
N THR A 41 12.17 -6.13 19.91
CA THR A 41 12.28 -6.88 21.17
C THR A 41 13.65 -6.66 21.80
N SER A 42 14.73 -6.74 21.03
CA SER A 42 16.08 -6.50 21.52
C SER A 42 16.30 -5.05 21.96
N LEU A 43 15.76 -4.05 21.24
CA LEU A 43 15.81 -2.65 21.68
C LEU A 43 15.02 -2.45 22.98
N PHE A 44 13.84 -3.07 23.08
CA PHE A 44 13.01 -3.00 24.26
C PHE A 44 13.74 -3.61 25.48
N GLU A 45 14.28 -4.82 25.34
CA GLU A 45 15.06 -5.49 26.39
C GLU A 45 16.31 -4.72 26.79
N ALA A 46 17.00 -4.09 25.84
CA ALA A 46 18.24 -3.36 26.11
C ALA A 46 18.03 -1.97 26.72
N PHE A 47 16.98 -1.24 26.32
CA PHE A 47 16.83 0.18 26.64
C PHE A 47 15.57 0.51 27.42
N ALA A 48 14.46 -0.20 27.18
CA ALA A 48 13.18 0.12 27.81
C ALA A 48 12.96 -0.72 29.09
N LEU A 49 13.37 -1.98 29.09
CA LEU A 49 13.19 -2.91 30.19
C LEU A 49 14.01 -2.53 31.45
N PRO A 50 15.30 -2.14 31.35
CA PRO A 50 16.09 -1.80 32.55
C PRO A 50 15.54 -0.61 33.36
N PRO A 51 15.26 0.57 32.78
CA PRO A 51 14.67 1.68 33.55
C PRO A 51 13.25 1.35 34.04
N LEU A 52 12.50 0.52 33.29
CA LEU A 52 11.17 0.08 33.73
C LEU A 52 11.25 -0.80 34.99
N GLN A 53 12.24 -1.69 35.08
CA GLN A 53 12.49 -2.52 36.27
C GLN A 53 12.98 -1.69 37.46
N GLU A 54 13.80 -0.67 37.22
CA GLU A 54 14.24 0.27 38.28
C GLU A 54 13.09 1.14 38.81
N MET A 55 12.15 1.53 37.95
CA MET A 55 10.97 2.32 38.34
C MET A 55 9.87 1.49 39.03
N LEU A 56 9.86 0.17 38.86
CA LEU A 56 8.87 -0.75 39.43
C LEU A 56 9.53 -1.89 40.24
N PRO A 57 10.27 -1.59 41.32
CA PRO A 57 10.81 -2.63 42.20
C PRO A 57 9.65 -3.31 42.96
N ASP A 58 9.56 -4.64 42.86
CA ASP A 58 8.66 -5.54 43.60
C ASP A 58 7.33 -4.90 44.04
N LEU A 59 6.42 -4.72 43.06
CA LEU A 59 5.06 -4.26 43.32
C LEU A 59 4.37 -5.20 44.34
N PRO A 60 3.84 -4.68 45.46
CA PRO A 60 3.07 -5.47 46.41
C PRO A 60 1.90 -6.20 45.72
N ALA A 61 1.52 -7.38 46.19
CA ALA A 61 0.44 -8.18 45.58
C ALA A 61 -0.89 -7.43 45.40
N TRP A 62 -1.19 -6.45 46.27
CA TRP A 62 -2.37 -5.58 46.16
C TRP A 62 -2.25 -4.49 45.09
N ALA A 63 -1.02 -4.09 44.74
CA ALA A 63 -0.70 -3.19 43.63
C ALA A 63 -0.63 -3.92 42.28
N GLY A 64 -0.88 -5.24 42.25
CA GLY A 64 -0.94 -6.04 41.03
C GLY A 64 -1.92 -5.49 39.98
N TRP A 65 -2.99 -4.80 40.38
CA TRP A 65 -3.90 -4.10 39.47
C TRP A 65 -3.27 -2.88 38.79
N ILE A 66 -2.35 -2.18 39.46
CA ILE A 66 -1.58 -1.07 38.87
C ILE A 66 -0.55 -1.64 37.88
N GLY A 67 0.11 -2.75 38.24
CA GLY A 67 0.98 -3.49 37.31
C GLY A 67 0.22 -4.02 36.09
N LEU A 68 -0.99 -4.55 36.28
CA LEU A 68 -1.89 -4.98 35.20
C LEU A 68 -2.27 -3.80 34.30
N LEU A 69 -2.68 -2.65 34.87
CA LEU A 69 -3.00 -1.45 34.11
C LEU A 69 -1.78 -0.94 33.33
N ALA A 70 -0.61 -0.86 33.97
CA ALA A 70 0.64 -0.46 33.32
C ALA A 70 1.01 -1.43 32.18
N ALA A 71 0.85 -2.74 32.38
CA ALA A 71 1.07 -3.75 31.35
C ALA A 71 0.06 -3.64 30.20
N VAL A 72 -1.21 -3.34 30.49
CA VAL A 72 -2.24 -3.07 29.47
C VAL A 72 -1.90 -1.81 28.68
N PHE A 73 -1.53 -0.71 29.34
CA PHE A 73 -1.15 0.53 28.66
C PHE A 73 0.16 0.38 27.86
N ALA A 74 1.15 -0.31 28.40
CA ALA A 74 2.39 -0.63 27.69
C ALA A 74 2.12 -1.56 26.50
N GLY A 75 1.27 -2.57 26.66
CA GLY A 75 0.81 -3.45 25.59
C GLY A 75 0.03 -2.69 24.52
N LEU A 76 -0.83 -1.74 24.91
CA LEU A 76 -1.57 -0.88 23.98
C LEU A 76 -0.63 0.08 23.24
N ALA A 77 0.34 0.69 23.94
CA ALA A 77 1.34 1.56 23.35
C ALA A 77 2.26 0.80 22.39
N LEU A 78 2.67 -0.42 22.76
CA LEU A 78 3.44 -1.32 21.89
C LEU A 78 2.62 -1.76 20.69
N ALA A 79 1.36 -2.14 20.86
CA ALA A 79 0.45 -2.52 19.78
C ALA A 79 0.18 -1.34 18.82
N LEU A 80 0.00 -0.13 19.34
CA LEU A 80 -0.12 1.09 18.55
C LEU A 80 1.19 1.41 17.82
N GLY A 81 2.34 1.26 18.48
CA GLY A 81 3.66 1.43 17.87
C GLY A 81 3.92 0.41 16.75
N LEU A 82 3.63 -0.86 16.99
CA LEU A 82 3.71 -1.93 15.99
C LEU A 82 2.72 -1.69 14.84
N GLY A 83 1.48 -1.32 15.14
CA GLY A 83 0.46 -0.96 14.16
C GLY A 83 0.90 0.21 13.28
N LEU A 84 1.57 1.21 13.88
CA LEU A 84 2.16 2.33 13.16
C LEU A 84 3.30 1.89 12.23
N LEU A 85 4.06 0.86 12.62
CA LEU A 85 5.19 0.31 11.85
C LEU A 85 4.76 -0.64 10.72
N ILE A 86 3.54 -1.17 10.73
CA ILE A 86 3.00 -1.94 9.60
C ILE A 86 2.99 -1.08 8.33
N ALA A 87 2.48 0.15 8.41
CA ALA A 87 2.37 1.06 7.27
C ALA A 87 3.71 1.41 6.57
N PRO A 88 4.80 1.82 7.26
CA PRO A 88 6.10 2.08 6.61
C PRO A 88 6.69 0.83 5.98
N VAL A 89 6.60 -0.32 6.66
CA VAL A 89 7.11 -1.59 6.16
C VAL A 89 6.37 -1.98 4.88
N THR A 90 5.04 -1.92 4.89
CA THR A 90 4.22 -2.17 3.70
C THR A 90 4.53 -1.19 2.57
N ALA A 91 4.79 0.09 2.86
CA ALA A 91 5.08 1.10 1.84
C ALA A 91 6.47 0.92 1.20
N ILE A 92 7.49 0.50 1.97
CA ILE A 92 8.80 0.15 1.43
C ILE A 92 8.68 -1.06 0.51
N ILE A 93 8.00 -2.10 0.97
CA ILE A 93 7.81 -3.35 0.21
C ILE A 93 6.97 -3.08 -1.06
N ALA A 94 5.93 -2.26 -0.96
CA ALA A 94 5.12 -1.85 -2.10
C ALA A 94 5.95 -1.11 -3.15
N GLY A 95 6.85 -0.20 -2.76
CA GLY A 95 7.75 0.49 -3.69
C GLY A 95 8.62 -0.48 -4.49
N PHE A 96 9.20 -1.50 -3.84
CA PHE A 96 9.98 -2.54 -4.53
C PHE A 96 9.13 -3.40 -5.47
N PHE A 97 7.86 -3.61 -5.14
CA PHE A 97 6.98 -4.51 -5.87
C PHE A 97 6.23 -3.88 -7.03
N LEU A 98 5.90 -2.62 -6.88
CA LEU A 98 5.16 -1.85 -7.87
C LEU A 98 5.96 -1.77 -9.16
N ASP A 99 7.27 -1.58 -9.07
CA ASP A 99 8.16 -1.55 -10.23
C ASP A 99 8.29 -2.91 -10.91
N ASP A 100 8.46 -4.01 -10.15
CA ASP A 100 8.50 -5.37 -10.69
C ASP A 100 7.19 -5.74 -11.43
N VAL A 101 6.03 -5.40 -10.85
CA VAL A 101 4.72 -5.65 -11.46
C VAL A 101 4.51 -4.80 -12.71
N ALA A 102 4.85 -3.51 -12.64
CA ALA A 102 4.69 -2.60 -13.76
C ALA A 102 5.58 -2.99 -14.95
N GLU A 103 6.81 -3.42 -14.69
CA GLU A 103 7.71 -3.92 -15.73
C GLU A 103 7.17 -5.18 -16.42
N ILE A 104 6.58 -6.11 -15.67
CA ILE A 104 5.93 -7.29 -16.25
C ILE A 104 4.76 -6.87 -17.14
N VAL A 105 3.88 -5.98 -16.65
CA VAL A 105 2.73 -5.50 -17.45
C VAL A 105 3.21 -4.78 -18.71
N GLU A 106 4.22 -3.92 -18.61
CA GLU A 106 4.79 -3.23 -19.77
C GLU A 106 5.37 -4.22 -20.79
N ARG A 107 6.13 -5.22 -20.36
CA ARG A 107 6.74 -6.21 -21.25
C ARG A 107 5.71 -7.12 -21.92
N GLU A 108 4.71 -7.59 -21.17
CA GLU A 108 3.78 -8.62 -21.63
C GLU A 108 2.55 -8.03 -22.34
N ASP A 109 2.01 -6.90 -21.87
CA ASP A 109 0.78 -6.29 -22.42
C ASP A 109 1.07 -5.14 -23.38
N TYR A 110 2.23 -4.47 -23.25
CA TYR A 110 2.63 -3.30 -24.05
C TYR A 110 4.05 -3.42 -24.66
N PRO A 111 4.40 -4.52 -25.35
CA PRO A 111 5.76 -4.77 -25.85
C PRO A 111 6.26 -3.74 -26.89
N LEU A 112 5.34 -2.97 -27.49
CA LEU A 112 5.64 -1.95 -28.50
C LEU A 112 5.80 -0.54 -27.92
N ASP A 113 5.46 -0.34 -26.65
CA ASP A 113 5.65 0.93 -25.97
C ASP A 113 7.07 1.05 -25.40
N PRO A 114 7.64 2.26 -25.32
CA PRO A 114 8.90 2.45 -24.60
C PRO A 114 8.72 2.05 -23.12
N PRO A 115 9.64 1.25 -22.55
CA PRO A 115 9.55 0.83 -21.16
C PRO A 115 9.63 2.03 -20.22
N GLY A 116 8.88 1.98 -19.12
CA GLY A 116 8.94 2.97 -18.07
C GLY A 116 10.32 2.97 -17.39
N ARG A 117 10.71 4.11 -16.82
CA ARG A 117 11.91 4.18 -15.99
C ARG A 117 11.56 3.73 -14.57
N ALA A 118 12.31 2.76 -14.05
CA ALA A 118 12.20 2.37 -12.64
C ALA A 118 12.42 3.59 -11.73
N LEU A 119 11.64 3.69 -10.67
CA LEU A 119 11.79 4.79 -9.71
C LEU A 119 13.10 4.61 -8.95
N SER A 120 13.88 5.68 -8.81
CA SER A 120 15.08 5.61 -7.97
C SER A 120 14.69 5.25 -6.54
N MET A 121 15.44 4.34 -5.91
CA MET A 121 15.13 3.79 -4.58
C MET A 121 14.93 4.89 -3.50
N THR A 122 15.63 6.01 -3.64
CA THR A 122 15.48 7.21 -2.80
C THR A 122 14.13 7.92 -2.99
N THR A 123 13.66 8.02 -4.24
CA THR A 123 12.37 8.62 -4.58
C THR A 123 11.25 7.71 -4.13
N ALA A 124 11.35 6.40 -4.36
CA ALA A 124 10.41 5.41 -3.85
C ALA A 124 10.29 5.51 -2.32
N ALA A 125 11.41 5.54 -1.59
CA ALA A 125 11.40 5.70 -0.13
C ALA A 125 10.73 7.01 0.32
N PHE A 126 11.02 8.14 -0.32
CA PHE A 126 10.43 9.43 0.04
C PHE A 126 8.92 9.49 -0.22
N VAL A 127 8.47 8.95 -1.35
CA VAL A 127 7.04 8.86 -1.68
C VAL A 127 6.33 7.92 -0.69
N SER A 128 6.92 6.77 -0.37
CA SER A 128 6.41 5.84 0.64
C SER A 128 6.28 6.48 2.03
N VAL A 129 7.22 7.33 2.44
CA VAL A 129 7.12 8.08 3.72
C VAL A 129 5.98 9.11 3.68
N LYS A 130 5.74 9.79 2.56
CA LYS A 130 4.61 10.72 2.43
C LYS A 130 3.27 9.98 2.43
N PHE A 131 3.21 8.83 1.78
CA PHE A 131 2.05 7.95 1.83
C PHE A 131 1.78 7.46 3.26
N LEU A 132 2.83 7.08 3.98
CA LEU A 132 2.74 6.71 5.40
C LEU A 132 2.08 7.81 6.23
N CYS A 133 2.57 9.05 6.16
CA CYS A 133 1.98 10.17 6.90
C CYS A 133 0.50 10.35 6.56
N LEU A 134 0.12 10.17 5.30
CA LEU A 134 -1.26 10.31 4.87
C LEU A 134 -2.14 9.14 5.34
N VAL A 135 -1.63 7.92 5.33
CA VAL A 135 -2.32 6.73 5.84
C VAL A 135 -2.55 6.86 7.35
N ILE A 136 -1.59 7.40 8.10
CA ILE A 136 -1.75 7.66 9.53
C ILE A 136 -2.88 8.65 9.78
N VAL A 137 -2.88 9.78 9.06
CA VAL A 137 -3.94 10.79 9.18
C VAL A 137 -5.29 10.20 8.79
N GLY A 138 -5.35 9.40 7.72
CA GLY A 138 -6.55 8.72 7.26
C GLY A 138 -7.10 7.72 8.27
N ASN A 139 -6.24 6.89 8.87
CA ASN A 139 -6.64 5.92 9.90
C ASN A 139 -7.09 6.60 11.19
N LEU A 140 -6.45 7.70 11.59
CA LEU A 140 -6.89 8.47 12.76
C LEU A 140 -8.28 9.08 12.53
N PHE A 141 -8.55 9.59 11.32
CA PHE A 141 -9.89 10.01 10.93
C PHE A 141 -10.89 8.85 10.91
N ALA A 142 -10.51 7.70 10.37
CA ALA A 142 -11.36 6.50 10.34
C ALA A 142 -11.71 6.02 11.76
N LEU A 143 -10.77 6.09 12.71
CA LEU A 143 -10.99 5.76 14.11
C LEU A 143 -12.04 6.68 14.76
N LEU A 144 -12.04 7.98 14.43
CA LEU A 144 -13.06 8.93 14.90
C LEU A 144 -14.44 8.63 14.29
N LEU A 145 -14.48 8.23 13.01
CA LEU A 145 -15.71 7.84 12.31
C LEU A 145 -16.25 6.48 12.78
N LEU A 146 -15.41 5.68 13.47
CA LEU A 146 -15.76 4.36 14.00
C LEU A 146 -16.99 4.39 14.91
N LEU A 147 -17.18 5.50 15.61
CA LEU A 147 -18.24 5.70 16.59
C LEU A 147 -19.64 5.92 15.98
N ILE A 148 -19.75 6.09 14.65
CA ILE A 148 -21.04 6.35 13.97
C ILE A 148 -21.44 5.12 13.12
N PRO A 149 -22.49 4.38 13.49
CA PRO A 149 -22.97 3.21 12.74
C PRO A 149 -23.31 3.58 11.29
N GLY A 150 -22.88 2.77 10.33
CA GLY A 150 -23.13 2.97 8.89
C GLY A 150 -22.17 3.95 8.18
N VAL A 151 -21.70 5.00 8.87
CA VAL A 151 -20.71 5.95 8.31
C VAL A 151 -19.37 5.26 8.04
N ASN A 152 -19.01 4.26 8.84
CA ASN A 152 -17.77 3.51 8.67
C ASN A 152 -17.59 2.85 7.32
N ILE A 153 -18.64 2.27 6.76
CA ILE A 153 -18.54 1.56 5.48
C ILE A 153 -18.28 2.59 4.38
N ALA A 154 -19.08 3.65 4.33
CA ALA A 154 -18.89 4.73 3.36
C ALA A 154 -17.51 5.39 3.52
N ALA A 155 -17.10 5.69 4.76
CA ALA A 155 -15.79 6.26 5.06
C ALA A 155 -14.65 5.33 4.62
N PHE A 156 -14.74 4.03 4.91
CA PHE A 156 -13.75 3.04 4.49
C PHE A 156 -13.55 3.07 2.98
N PHE A 157 -14.63 2.99 2.21
CA PHE A 157 -14.54 2.99 0.74
C PHE A 157 -14.05 4.32 0.20
N ILE A 158 -14.58 5.45 0.67
CA ILE A 158 -14.19 6.77 0.17
C ILE A 158 -12.72 7.08 0.51
N VAL A 159 -12.30 6.86 1.75
CA VAL A 159 -10.94 7.14 2.19
C VAL A 159 -9.96 6.22 1.49
N ASN A 160 -10.15 4.89 1.55
CA ASN A 160 -9.24 3.97 0.89
C ASN A 160 -9.27 4.13 -0.62
N GLY A 161 -10.44 4.33 -1.22
CA GLY A 161 -10.57 4.56 -2.66
C GLY A 161 -9.82 5.81 -3.12
N TYR A 162 -9.93 6.91 -2.38
CA TYR A 162 -9.16 8.12 -2.67
C TYR A 162 -7.66 7.92 -2.50
N LEU A 163 -7.22 7.32 -1.38
CA LEU A 163 -5.81 7.13 -1.07
C LEU A 163 -5.14 6.18 -2.07
N LEU A 164 -5.71 5.00 -2.27
CA LEU A 164 -5.17 3.98 -3.16
C LEU A 164 -5.22 4.45 -4.61
N GLY A 165 -6.35 5.05 -5.03
CA GLY A 165 -6.48 5.60 -6.36
C GLY A 165 -5.39 6.62 -6.66
N ARG A 166 -5.23 7.60 -5.77
CA ARG A 166 -4.23 8.66 -5.92
C ARG A 166 -2.80 8.11 -5.98
N GLU A 167 -2.45 7.26 -5.03
CA GLU A 167 -1.08 6.82 -4.83
C GLU A 167 -0.62 5.88 -5.94
N PHE A 168 -1.38 4.81 -6.20
CA PHE A 168 -1.00 3.82 -7.21
C PHE A 168 -1.02 4.42 -8.63
N PHE A 169 -1.92 5.37 -8.90
CA PHE A 169 -1.90 6.09 -10.18
C PHE A 169 -0.67 6.99 -10.33
N GLU A 170 -0.31 7.76 -9.28
CA GLU A 170 0.89 8.60 -9.33
C GLU A 170 2.14 7.73 -9.51
N PHE A 171 2.24 6.58 -8.84
CA PHE A 171 3.33 5.63 -9.06
C PHE A 171 3.40 5.13 -10.50
N ALA A 172 2.27 4.66 -11.05
CA ALA A 172 2.22 4.20 -12.43
C ALA A 172 2.60 5.30 -13.43
N ALA A 173 2.13 6.54 -13.21
CA ALA A 173 2.42 7.67 -14.09
C ALA A 173 3.87 8.17 -13.98
N MET A 174 4.47 8.12 -12.79
CA MET A 174 5.85 8.58 -12.57
C MET A 174 6.91 7.71 -13.27
N ARG A 175 6.54 6.51 -13.72
CA ARG A 175 7.40 5.69 -14.59
C ARG A 175 7.62 6.29 -15.98
N PHE A 176 6.68 7.13 -16.44
CA PHE A 176 6.71 7.70 -17.80
C PHE A 176 6.85 9.23 -17.80
N ARG A 177 6.52 9.88 -16.67
CA ARG A 177 6.43 11.33 -16.54
C ARG A 177 7.08 11.79 -15.25
N THR A 178 7.41 13.07 -15.14
CA THR A 178 7.92 13.65 -13.88
C THR A 178 6.82 13.66 -12.79
N GLU A 179 7.20 13.78 -11.52
CA GLU A 179 6.24 13.84 -10.39
C GLU A 179 5.20 14.97 -10.58
N ALA A 180 5.62 16.12 -11.11
CA ALA A 180 4.74 17.26 -11.36
C ALA A 180 3.71 16.94 -12.46
N GLU A 181 4.14 16.29 -13.54
CA GLU A 181 3.28 15.89 -14.65
C GLU A 181 2.32 14.76 -14.25
N ALA A 182 2.79 13.79 -13.46
CA ALA A 182 1.97 12.71 -12.91
C ALA A 182 0.82 13.29 -12.05
N LYS A 183 1.13 14.25 -11.18
CA LYS A 183 0.13 14.96 -10.37
C LYS A 183 -0.84 15.78 -11.21
N ALA A 184 -0.35 16.45 -12.26
CA ALA A 184 -1.20 17.21 -13.16
C ALA A 184 -2.18 16.29 -13.92
N LEU A 185 -1.69 15.16 -14.43
CA LEU A 185 -2.49 14.15 -15.12
C LEU A 185 -3.58 13.58 -14.20
N ARG A 186 -3.20 13.21 -12.96
CA ARG A 186 -4.13 12.72 -11.96
C ARG A 186 -5.21 13.74 -11.65
N ARG A 187 -4.85 15.02 -11.49
CA ARG A 187 -5.82 16.10 -11.20
C ARG A 187 -6.85 16.27 -12.32
N ARG A 188 -6.43 16.16 -13.58
CA ARG A 188 -7.33 16.19 -14.75
C ARG A 188 -8.29 15.01 -14.78
N HIS A 189 -7.82 13.83 -14.36
CA HIS A 189 -8.58 12.59 -14.38
C HIS A 189 -9.02 12.11 -12.98
N ALA A 190 -9.19 13.04 -12.04
CA ALA A 190 -9.36 12.71 -10.63
C ALA A 190 -10.58 11.81 -10.36
N GLY A 191 -11.69 12.04 -11.09
CA GLY A 191 -12.89 11.19 -10.98
C GLY A 191 -12.65 9.75 -11.45
N THR A 192 -11.96 9.58 -12.58
CA THR A 192 -11.60 8.25 -13.11
C THR A 192 -10.65 7.51 -12.17
N VAL A 193 -9.63 8.21 -11.66
CA VAL A 193 -8.67 7.67 -10.70
C VAL A 193 -9.34 7.30 -9.38
N PHE A 194 -10.28 8.12 -8.90
CA PHE A 194 -11.04 7.83 -7.69
C PHE A 194 -11.94 6.59 -7.84
N ILE A 195 -12.67 6.46 -8.96
CA ILE A 195 -13.50 5.29 -9.22
C ILE A 195 -12.66 4.02 -9.35
N ALA A 196 -11.50 4.10 -10.01
CA ALA A 196 -10.55 3.00 -10.06
C ALA A 196 -10.05 2.63 -8.65
N GLY A 197 -9.75 3.63 -7.82
CA GLY A 197 -9.42 3.44 -6.42
C GLY A 197 -10.54 2.79 -5.60
N LEU A 198 -11.81 3.13 -5.84
CA LEU A 198 -12.96 2.48 -5.20
C LEU A 198 -13.04 0.98 -5.54
N LEU A 199 -12.73 0.59 -6.78
CA LEU A 199 -12.66 -0.82 -7.15
C LEU A 199 -11.51 -1.54 -6.42
N ILE A 200 -10.35 -0.90 -6.32
CA ILE A 200 -9.22 -1.44 -5.53
C ILE A 200 -9.64 -1.58 -4.05
N ALA A 201 -10.34 -0.59 -3.49
CA ALA A 201 -10.86 -0.66 -2.12
C ALA A 201 -11.89 -1.78 -1.93
N ALA A 202 -12.66 -2.14 -2.97
CA ALA A 202 -13.53 -3.31 -2.94
C ALA A 202 -12.74 -4.62 -2.90
N VAL A 203 -11.66 -4.74 -3.69
CA VAL A 203 -10.76 -5.90 -3.63
C VAL A 203 -10.09 -6.02 -2.26
N LEU A 204 -9.60 -4.88 -1.72
CA LEU A 204 -9.03 -4.75 -0.37
C LEU A 204 -9.99 -5.23 0.72
N SER A 205 -11.30 -4.98 0.56
CA SER A 205 -12.31 -5.31 1.57
C SER A 205 -12.52 -6.81 1.78
N VAL A 206 -12.10 -7.65 0.82
CA VAL A 206 -12.24 -9.10 0.90
C VAL A 206 -10.97 -9.69 1.53
N PRO A 207 -11.02 -10.29 2.74
CA PRO A 207 -9.81 -10.62 3.52
C PRO A 207 -8.79 -11.52 2.79
N ILE A 208 -9.26 -12.54 2.07
CA ILE A 208 -8.38 -13.48 1.36
C ILE A 208 -7.80 -12.82 0.09
N VAL A 209 -8.62 -12.05 -0.63
CA VAL A 209 -8.22 -11.38 -1.88
C VAL A 209 -7.36 -10.15 -1.59
N ASN A 210 -7.42 -9.59 -0.38
CA ASN A 210 -6.59 -8.48 0.06
C ASN A 210 -5.09 -8.73 -0.20
N LEU A 211 -4.61 -9.96 0.00
CA LEU A 211 -3.21 -10.33 -0.27
C LEU A 211 -2.77 -10.07 -1.72
N LEU A 212 -3.70 -10.12 -2.67
CA LEU A 212 -3.46 -9.87 -4.09
C LEU A 212 -3.71 -8.40 -4.48
N THR A 213 -4.29 -7.60 -3.58
CA THR A 213 -4.69 -6.21 -3.86
C THR A 213 -3.54 -5.34 -4.31
N PRO A 214 -2.33 -5.39 -3.72
CA PRO A 214 -1.22 -4.56 -4.19
C PRO A 214 -0.82 -4.88 -5.65
N LEU A 215 -0.79 -6.16 -6.03
CA LEU A 215 -0.46 -6.60 -7.39
C LEU A 215 -1.57 -6.17 -8.37
N PHE A 216 -2.83 -6.36 -7.96
CA PHE A 216 -3.99 -5.93 -8.74
C PHE A 216 -3.99 -4.41 -8.96
N ALA A 217 -3.80 -3.64 -7.89
CA ALA A 217 -3.78 -2.18 -7.91
C ALA A 217 -2.67 -1.63 -8.81
N ALA A 218 -1.46 -2.21 -8.70
CA ALA A 218 -0.32 -1.88 -9.54
C ALA A 218 -0.64 -2.06 -11.03
N ALA A 219 -1.01 -3.28 -11.42
CA ALA A 219 -1.31 -3.61 -12.81
C ALA A 219 -2.47 -2.77 -13.35
N MET A 220 -3.56 -2.67 -12.58
CA MET A 220 -4.75 -1.90 -12.97
C MET A 220 -4.39 -0.42 -13.21
N MET A 221 -3.57 0.19 -12.35
CA MET A 221 -3.20 1.60 -12.50
C MET A 221 -2.20 1.85 -13.63
N VAL A 222 -1.34 0.88 -13.98
CA VAL A 222 -0.51 0.93 -15.18
C VAL A 222 -1.39 0.92 -16.44
N HIS A 223 -2.32 -0.03 -16.55
CA HIS A 223 -3.28 -0.05 -17.66
C HIS A 223 -4.10 1.25 -17.72
N LEU A 224 -4.58 1.73 -16.57
CA LEU A 224 -5.36 2.96 -16.52
C LEU A 224 -4.52 4.16 -16.97
N HIS A 225 -3.27 4.27 -16.53
CA HIS A 225 -2.36 5.33 -16.94
C HIS A 225 -2.12 5.30 -18.46
N LYS A 226 -1.85 4.12 -19.03
CA LYS A 226 -1.67 3.95 -20.48
C LYS A 226 -2.91 4.38 -21.24
N MET A 227 -4.09 3.92 -20.83
CA MET A 227 -5.35 4.28 -21.48
C MET A 227 -5.67 5.78 -21.39
N VAL A 228 -5.42 6.40 -20.23
CA VAL A 228 -5.63 7.84 -20.04
C VAL A 228 -4.65 8.65 -20.88
N SER A 229 -3.38 8.24 -20.92
CA SER A 229 -2.34 8.93 -21.71
C SER A 229 -2.62 8.83 -23.21
N ALA A 230 -2.94 7.63 -23.72
CA ALA A 230 -3.33 7.43 -25.11
C ALA A 230 -4.50 8.32 -25.55
N ARG A 231 -5.48 8.52 -24.65
CA ARG A 231 -6.63 9.40 -24.91
C ARG A 231 -6.26 10.89 -24.93
N GLU A 232 -5.35 11.34 -24.08
CA GLU A 232 -4.85 12.73 -24.12
C GLU A 232 -3.96 12.99 -25.34
N ASP A 233 -3.10 12.03 -25.67
CA ASP A 233 -2.09 12.17 -26.73
C ASP A 233 -2.66 11.88 -28.13
N GLY A 234 -3.89 11.34 -28.20
CA GLY A 234 -4.57 10.97 -29.45
C GLY A 234 -3.95 9.78 -30.17
N VAL A 235 -3.11 9.00 -29.48
CA VAL A 235 -2.37 7.85 -30.04
C VAL A 235 -3.14 6.55 -29.73
N PRO A 236 -3.45 5.71 -30.73
CA PRO A 236 -4.06 4.40 -30.49
C PRO A 236 -3.16 3.50 -29.62
N LEU A 237 -3.72 2.84 -28.61
CA LEU A 237 -2.98 1.85 -27.83
C LEU A 237 -2.64 0.64 -28.70
N ALA A 238 -1.35 0.31 -28.77
CA ALA A 238 -0.89 -0.97 -29.32
C ALA A 238 -1.01 -2.07 -28.24
N MET A 239 -2.24 -2.44 -27.88
CA MET A 239 -2.49 -3.55 -26.95
C MET A 239 -2.05 -4.86 -27.59
N ALA A 240 -1.03 -5.52 -27.06
CA ALA A 240 -0.75 -6.90 -27.42
C ALA A 240 -1.79 -7.79 -26.74
N GLY A 241 -2.83 -8.21 -27.47
CA GLY A 241 -3.65 -9.37 -27.06
C GLY A 241 -5.11 -9.15 -26.66
N TYR A 242 -5.80 -8.11 -27.15
CA TYR A 242 -7.28 -8.07 -27.12
C TYR A 242 -7.89 -8.22 -28.52
N GLN A 243 -7.41 -9.22 -29.26
CA GLN A 243 -8.09 -9.79 -30.41
C GLN A 243 -8.13 -11.31 -30.26
N ARG A 244 -8.92 -11.81 -29.30
CA ARG A 244 -9.61 -13.10 -29.40
C ARG A 244 -10.89 -13.04 -28.57
#